data_AF-A0A436CES2-F1
#
_entry.id   AF-A0A436CES2-F1
#
_cell.length_a   1.000
_cell.length_b   1.000
_cell.length_c   1.000
_cell.angle_alpha   90.00
_cell.angle_beta   90.00
_cell.angle_gamma   90.00
#
_symmetry.space_group_name_H-M   'P 1'
#
loop_
_entity.id
_entity.type
_entity.pdbx_description
1 polymer ?
#
loop_
_entity_poly.entity_id
_entity_poly.type
_entity_poly.pdbx_seq_one_letter_code
_entity_poly.pdbx_strand_id
1 'polypeptide(L)' 'MAVMSESAPRRRPLDLNISWTDIGPFLALAALLVVGYLINPDFLSATNLANVITRSAFIAIIAVGATFVIS' A
#
# COMPACT_ATOMS: atom_id res chain seq x y z
N MET A 1 53.00 -8.69 12.84
CA MET A 1 51.88 -8.43 13.77
C MET A 1 51.12 -7.22 13.25
N ALA A 2 50.21 -7.42 12.29
CA ALA A 2 49.43 -6.35 11.67
C ALA A 2 47.97 -6.52 12.13
N VAL A 3 47.46 -5.54 12.86
CA VAL A 3 46.09 -5.52 13.39
C VAL A 3 45.17 -5.14 12.23
N MET A 4 44.31 -6.08 11.79
CA MET A 4 43.19 -5.77 10.90
C MET A 4 42.19 -4.93 11.68
N SER A 5 42.04 -3.66 11.28
CA SER A 5 40.95 -2.81 11.75
C SER A 5 39.72 -3.16 10.92
N GLU A 6 38.87 -4.05 11.45
CA GLU A 6 37.52 -4.25 10.89
C GLU A 6 36.68 -3.00 11.18
N SER A 7 36.43 -2.22 10.14
CA SER A 7 35.48 -1.12 10.17
C SER A 7 34.07 -1.67 10.38
N ALA A 8 33.50 -1.38 11.56
CA ALA A 8 32.14 -1.78 11.95
C ALA A 8 31.09 -1.42 10.88
N PRO A 9 30.05 -2.26 10.68
CA PRO A 9 29.04 -2.04 9.66
C PRO A 9 28.26 -0.75 9.97
N ARG A 10 28.45 0.27 9.13
CA ARG A 10 27.71 1.53 9.20
C ARG A 10 26.25 1.21 8.87
N ARG A 11 25.40 1.13 9.90
CA ARG A 11 23.94 0.99 9.76
C ARG A 11 23.47 2.14 8.86
N ARG A 12 23.03 1.82 7.64
CA ARG A 12 22.42 2.82 6.76
C ARG A 12 21.14 3.29 7.44
N PRO A 13 20.97 4.60 7.71
CA PRO A 13 19.68 5.11 8.11
C PRO A 13 18.66 4.76 7.02
N LEU A 14 17.43 4.43 7.44
CA LEU A 14 16.33 4.11 6.55
C LEU A 14 16.02 5.38 5.73
N ASP A 15 16.57 5.50 4.52
CA ASP A 15 16.30 6.65 3.64
C ASP A 15 14.85 6.57 3.15
N LEU A 16 13.94 7.21 3.88
CA LEU A 16 12.51 7.31 3.58
C LEU A 16 12.26 8.37 2.49
N ASN A 17 12.87 8.20 1.33
CA ASN A 17 12.64 9.09 0.19
C ASN A 17 11.32 8.72 -0.51
N ILE A 18 10.19 9.18 0.05
CA ILE A 18 8.86 8.97 -0.53
C ILE A 18 8.69 9.92 -1.73
N SER A 19 8.51 9.36 -2.92
CA SER A 19 8.29 10.11 -4.15
C SER A 19 6.82 10.43 -4.36
N TRP A 20 6.52 11.51 -5.08
CA TRP A 20 5.17 11.84 -5.53
C TRP A 20 4.49 10.72 -6.33
N THR A 21 5.27 9.92 -7.06
CA THR A 21 4.79 8.73 -7.76
C THR A 21 4.24 7.66 -6.83
N ASP A 22 4.78 7.54 -5.61
CA ASP A 22 4.36 6.50 -4.65
C ASP A 22 2.98 6.82 -4.07
N ILE A 23 2.65 8.11 -3.96
CA ILE A 23 1.39 8.62 -3.42
C ILE A 23 0.30 8.72 -4.51
N GLY A 24 0.70 8.80 -5.78
CA GLY A 24 -0.18 9.00 -6.94
C GLY A 24 -1.44 8.12 -6.95
N PRO A 25 -1.35 6.79 -6.77
CA PRO A 25 -2.52 5.90 -6.75
C PRO A 25 -3.53 6.24 -5.64
N PHE A 26 -3.05 6.61 -4.45
CA PHE A 26 -3.91 6.98 -3.33
C PHE A 26 -4.59 8.33 -3.56
N LEU A 27 -3.86 9.29 -4.13
CA LEU A 27 -4.40 10.60 -4.48
C LEU A 27 -5.48 10.48 -5.57
N ALA A 28 -5.23 9.66 -6.59
CA ALA A 28 -6.19 9.37 -7.64
C ALA A 28 -7.45 8.69 -7.09
N LEU A 29 -7.29 7.71 -6.19
CA LEU A 29 -8.42 7.07 -5.52
C LEU A 29 -9.24 8.09 -4.72
N ALA A 30 -8.59 8.93 -3.91
CA ALA A 30 -9.28 9.95 -3.12
C ALA A 30 -10.08 10.92 -4.01
N ALA A 31 -9.48 11.38 -5.13
CA ALA A 31 -10.17 12.22 -6.11
C ALA A 31 -11.39 11.52 -6.71
N LEU A 32 -11.27 10.23 -7.06
CA LEU A 32 -12.39 9.43 -7.57
C LEU A 32 -13.51 9.27 -6.54
N LEU A 33 -13.19 9.07 -5.25
CA LEU A 33 -14.22 8.99 -4.20
C LEU A 33 -15.00 10.30 -4.07
N VAL A 34 -14.30 11.44 -4.10
CA VAL A 34 -14.93 12.77 -4.02
C VAL A 34 -15.81 13.02 -5.25
N VAL A 35 -15.26 12.84 -6.46
CA VAL A 35 -16.00 13.06 -7.71
C VAL A 35 -17.19 12.10 -7.79
N GLY A 36 -17.01 10.82 -7.47
CA GLY A 36 -18.07 9.82 -7.48
C GLY A 36 -19.20 10.15 -6.51
N TYR A 37 -18.87 10.62 -5.30
CA TYR A 37 -19.87 11.06 -4.32
C TYR A 37 -20.62 12.31 -4.76
N LEU A 38 -19.93 13.29 -5.35
CA LEU A 38 -20.57 14.51 -5.87
C LEU A 38 -21.51 14.21 -7.05
N ILE A 39 -21.19 13.22 -7.88
CA ILE A 39 -22.05 12.76 -8.98
C ILE A 39 -23.25 11.96 -8.43
N ASN A 40 -23.01 11.04 -7.49
CA ASN A 40 -24.04 10.25 -6.86
C ASN A 40 -23.67 9.90 -5.41
N PRO A 41 -24.40 10.42 -4.40
CA PRO A 41 -24.15 10.10 -3.00
C PRO A 41 -24.21 8.59 -2.68
N ASP A 42 -25.00 7.82 -3.43
CA ASP A 42 -25.09 6.36 -3.26
C ASP A 42 -23.77 5.65 -3.58
N PHE A 43 -22.86 6.28 -4.32
CA PHE A 43 -21.54 5.73 -4.64
C PHE A 43 -20.77 5.32 -3.37
N LEU A 44 -20.87 6.11 -2.30
CA LEU A 44 -20.25 5.82 -0.99
C LEU A 44 -21.24 5.23 0.03
N SER A 45 -22.40 4.74 -0.41
CA SER A 45 -23.34 4.04 0.48
C SER A 45 -22.69 2.81 1.11
N ALA A 46 -23.16 2.44 2.31
CA ALA A 46 -22.65 1.26 3.01
C ALA A 46 -22.74 -0.02 2.17
N THR A 47 -23.81 -0.18 1.39
CA THR A 47 -23.99 -1.32 0.48
C THR A 47 -22.93 -1.35 -0.62
N ASN A 48 -22.68 -0.23 -1.29
CA ASN A 48 -21.67 -0.16 -2.36
C ASN A 48 -20.25 -0.34 -1.82
N LEU A 49 -19.96 0.27 -0.67
CA LEU A 49 -18.67 0.13 -0.02
C LEU A 49 -18.44 -1.33 0.45
N ALA A 50 -19.45 -1.97 1.04
CA ALA A 50 -19.38 -3.37 1.43
C ALA A 50 -19.15 -4.30 0.23
N ASN A 51 -19.76 -4.03 -0.92
CA ASN A 51 -19.55 -4.80 -2.15
C ASN A 51 -18.09 -4.73 -2.62
N VAL A 52 -17.49 -3.54 -2.63
CA VAL A 52 -16.08 -3.35 -3.02
C VAL A 52 -15.14 -4.00 -2.00
N ILE A 53 -15.36 -3.74 -0.70
CA ILE A 53 -14.53 -4.26 0.38
C ILE A 53 -14.52 -5.79 0.35
N THR A 54 -15.70 -6.43 0.30
CA THR A 54 -15.80 -7.90 0.31
C THR A 54 -15.05 -8.52 -0.87
N ARG A 55 -15.20 -7.96 -2.08
CA ARG A 55 -14.49 -8.42 -3.27
C ARG A 55 -12.97 -8.22 -3.13
N SER A 56 -12.54 -7.06 -2.65
CA SER A 56 -11.11 -6.77 -2.46
C SER A 56 -10.47 -7.63 -1.37
N ALA A 57 -11.21 -7.91 -0.28
CA ALA A 57 -10.75 -8.76 0.81
C ALA A 57 -10.54 -10.19 0.34
N PHE A 58 -11.45 -10.74 -0.47
CA PHE A 58 -11.28 -12.06 -1.07
C PHE A 58 -9.98 -12.15 -1.90
N ILE A 59 -9.72 -11.16 -2.76
CA ILE A 59 -8.50 -11.10 -3.56
C ILE A 59 -7.25 -10.97 -2.67
N ALA A 60 -7.30 -10.09 -1.67
CA ALA A 60 -6.20 -9.86 -0.74
C ALA A 60 -5.84 -11.12 0.06
N ILE A 61 -6.85 -11.84 0.56
CA ILE A 61 -6.66 -13.10 1.29
C ILE A 61 -5.95 -14.14 0.41
N ILE A 62 -6.35 -14.28 -0.86
CA ILE A 62 -5.69 -15.19 -1.81
C ILE A 62 -4.23 -14.78 -2.04
N ALA A 63 -3.99 -13.48 -2.29
CA ALA A 63 -2.65 -12.97 -2.52
C ALA A 63 -1.73 -13.21 -1.31
N VAL A 64 -2.22 -12.96 -0.10
CA VAL A 64 -1.52 -13.27 1.15
C VAL A 64 -1.24 -14.76 1.26
N GLY A 65 -2.22 -15.63 0.97
CA GLY A 65 -2.02 -17.08 0.92
C GLY A 65 -0.89 -17.50 -0.04
N ALA A 66 -0.83 -16.90 -1.23
CA ALA A 66 0.25 -17.16 -2.19
C ALA A 66 1.62 -16.72 -1.67
N THR A 67 1.72 -15.62 -0.91
CA THR A 67 3.00 -15.20 -0.31
C THR A 67 3.54 -16.20 0.71
N PHE A 68 2.66 -16.86 1.48
CA PHE A 68 3.06 -17.90 2.45
C PHE A 68 3.49 -19.22 1.80
N VAL A 69 3.07 -19.48 0.57
CA VAL A 69 3.48 -20.68 -0.18
C VAL A 69 4.88 -20.52 -0.76
N ILE A 70 5.28 -19.28 -1.07
CA ILE A 70 6.55 -18.96 -1.74
C ILE A 70 7.68 -18.70 -0.72
N SER A 71 7.34 -18.23 0.49
CA SER A 71 8.28 -17.87 1.56
C SER A 71 9.02 -19.05 2.18
#